data_AF-A0A831TCA5-F1
#
_entry.id   AF-A0A831TCA5-F1
#
_cell.length_a   1.000
_cell.length_b   1.000
_cell.length_c   1.000
_cell.angle_alpha   90.00
_cell.angle_beta   90.00
_cell.angle_gamma   90.00
#
_symmetry.space_group_name_H-M   'P 1'
#
loop_
_entity.id
_entity.type
_entity.pdbx_description
1 polymer ?
#
loop_
_entity_poly.entity_id
_entity_poly.type
_entity_poly.pdbx_seq_one_letter_code
_entity_poly.pdbx_strand_id
1 'polypeptide(L)'
;MKHFQRTILTIEALEDRYAPATLVNATTLTYQDSDGDNVTVTLSNPLLTAANVDAIFVFDTGNVNGDNSVRQQLRDINLLGLGAAANGTSITTTATRSAANGGDGFAALGEIVATDIDLGKVKIDGDLGRILAGDANQATTGLQLLKVHSLGRFGTTTGAKNLNSV
;
A
#
# COMPACT_ATOMS: atom_id res chain seq x y z
N MET A 1 30.15 -6.60 57.19
CA MET A 1 30.62 -6.27 55.82
C MET A 1 29.39 -6.25 54.93
N LYS A 2 29.07 -5.10 54.31
CA LYS A 2 27.81 -4.85 53.58
C LYS A 2 27.95 -5.33 52.13
N HIS A 3 27.09 -6.26 51.68
CA HIS A 3 27.04 -6.67 50.27
C HIS A 3 26.15 -5.72 49.48
N PHE A 4 26.70 -5.15 48.40
CA PHE A 4 25.93 -4.39 47.41
C PHE A 4 25.33 -5.37 46.41
N GLN A 5 24.01 -5.52 46.40
CA GLN A 5 23.31 -6.13 45.28
C GLN A 5 23.23 -5.09 44.15
N ARG A 6 23.83 -5.40 43.00
CA ARG A 6 23.63 -4.64 41.77
C ARG A 6 22.37 -5.15 41.09
N THR A 7 21.33 -4.33 41.06
CA THR A 7 20.16 -4.54 40.20
C THR A 7 20.60 -4.36 38.75
N ILE A 8 20.48 -5.41 37.94
CA ILE A 8 20.70 -5.35 36.49
C ILE A 8 19.35 -5.02 35.85
N LEU A 9 19.31 -3.93 35.07
CA LEU A 9 18.19 -3.65 34.17
C LEU A 9 18.30 -4.63 32.99
N THR A 10 17.38 -5.56 32.89
CA THR A 10 17.18 -6.39 31.71
C THR A 10 16.15 -5.70 30.81
N ILE A 11 16.57 -5.30 29.61
CA ILE A 11 15.65 -4.98 28.52
C ILE A 11 15.11 -6.32 28.04
N GLU A 12 13.83 -6.58 28.23
CA GLU A 12 13.18 -7.67 27.49
C GLU A 12 13.08 -7.25 26.04
N ALA A 13 13.54 -8.11 25.13
CA ALA A 13 13.32 -7.90 23.71
C ALA A 13 11.81 -7.89 23.48
N LEU A 14 11.32 -6.80 22.88
CA LEU A 14 9.93 -6.73 22.45
C LEU A 14 9.67 -7.93 21.54
N GLU A 15 8.55 -8.61 21.77
CA GLU A 15 8.11 -9.75 20.97
C GLU A 15 8.27 -9.42 19.48
N ASP A 16 8.92 -10.29 18.70
CA ASP A 16 9.01 -10.13 17.25
C ASP A 16 7.58 -10.07 16.70
N ARG A 17 7.10 -8.86 16.39
CA ARG A 17 5.79 -8.66 15.80
C ARG A 17 5.89 -9.00 14.32
N TYR A 18 5.76 -10.29 13.99
CA TYR A 18 5.62 -10.79 12.62
C TYR A 18 4.25 -10.40 12.01
N ALA A 19 4.02 -9.10 11.82
CA ALA A 19 2.96 -8.61 10.97
C ALA A 19 3.53 -7.50 10.05
N PRO A 20 2.90 -7.16 8.91
CA PRO A 20 3.65 -6.55 7.81
C PRO A 20 3.03 -5.34 7.07
N ALA A 21 3.90 -4.45 6.57
CA ALA A 21 3.72 -3.07 6.11
C ALA A 21 3.81 -1.99 7.21
N THR A 22 4.33 -0.82 6.85
CA THR A 22 4.62 0.30 7.74
C THR A 22 3.91 1.57 7.28
N LEU A 23 3.04 2.12 8.13
CA LEU A 23 2.55 3.50 8.01
C LEU A 23 3.68 4.45 8.41
N VAL A 24 4.26 5.15 7.43
CA VAL A 24 5.39 6.08 7.66
C VAL A 24 4.88 7.44 8.13
N ASN A 25 3.81 7.95 7.51
CA ASN A 25 3.16 9.20 7.87
C ASN A 25 1.77 9.28 7.19
N ALA A 26 1.07 10.41 7.35
CA ALA A 26 -0.28 10.60 6.84
C ALA A 26 -0.44 10.49 5.30
N THR A 27 0.66 10.44 4.54
CA THR A 27 0.63 10.28 3.07
C THR A 27 1.34 9.02 2.59
N THR A 28 2.09 8.33 3.44
CA THR A 28 3.08 7.34 2.99
C THR A 28 2.97 6.02 3.74
N LEU A 29 2.91 4.95 2.97
CA LEU A 29 2.99 3.57 3.41
C LEU A 29 4.19 2.89 2.73
N THR A 30 4.90 2.02 3.42
CA THR A 30 5.89 1.12 2.81
C THR A 30 5.56 -0.33 3.12
N TYR A 31 5.95 -1.25 2.24
CA TYR A 31 5.83 -2.70 2.46
C TYR A 31 6.89 -3.44 1.64
N GLN A 32 6.98 -4.74 1.82
CA GLN A 32 7.78 -5.62 0.96
C GLN A 32 6.85 -6.43 0.06
N ASP A 33 7.02 -6.33 -1.25
CA ASP A 33 6.19 -7.07 -2.21
C ASP A 33 6.43 -8.58 -2.12
N SER A 34 5.48 -9.35 -2.63
CA SER A 34 5.45 -10.81 -2.61
C SER A 34 6.74 -11.45 -3.18
N ASP A 35 7.39 -10.78 -4.13
CA ASP A 35 8.62 -11.23 -4.78
C ASP A 35 9.91 -10.71 -4.10
N GLY A 36 9.77 -9.77 -3.16
CA GLY A 36 10.85 -9.22 -2.35
C GLY A 36 11.19 -7.74 -2.59
N ASP A 37 10.52 -7.05 -3.52
CA ASP A 37 10.76 -5.61 -3.74
C ASP A 37 10.39 -4.75 -2.53
N ASN A 38 11.16 -3.69 -2.28
CA ASN A 38 10.78 -2.66 -1.32
C ASN A 38 9.88 -1.65 -2.02
N VAL A 39 8.63 -1.55 -1.58
CA VAL A 39 7.61 -0.71 -2.20
C VAL A 39 7.22 0.44 -1.29
N THR A 40 7.13 1.64 -1.86
CA THR A 40 6.57 2.83 -1.21
C THR A 40 5.31 3.26 -1.96
N VAL A 41 4.22 3.45 -1.24
CA VAL A 41 2.99 4.05 -1.74
C VAL A 41 2.83 5.44 -1.13
N THR A 42 2.59 6.44 -1.97
CA THR A 42 2.40 7.83 -1.59
C THR A 42 1.09 8.38 -2.12
N LEU A 43 0.29 8.95 -1.23
CA LEU A 43 -0.90 9.75 -1.54
C LEU A 43 -0.52 11.24 -1.56
N SER A 44 -1.09 12.05 -2.46
CA SER A 44 -0.81 13.50 -2.46
C SER A 44 -1.47 14.25 -1.30
N ASN A 45 -2.52 13.68 -0.72
CA ASN A 45 -3.28 14.25 0.39
C ASN A 45 -3.01 13.44 1.67
N PRO A 46 -2.99 14.07 2.86
CA PRO A 46 -2.73 13.40 4.14
C PRO A 46 -3.97 12.62 4.62
N LEU A 47 -4.24 11.46 4.00
CA LEU A 47 -5.45 10.67 4.21
C LEU A 47 -5.25 9.48 5.14
N LEU A 48 -4.00 9.15 5.49
CA LEU A 48 -3.66 7.96 6.26
C LEU A 48 -3.61 8.25 7.76
N THR A 49 -4.21 7.36 8.52
CA THR A 49 -4.18 7.32 9.98
C THR A 49 -3.99 5.88 10.42
N ALA A 50 -3.51 5.68 11.66
CA ALA A 50 -3.44 4.33 12.23
C ALA A 50 -4.82 3.64 12.27
N ALA A 51 -5.92 4.41 12.27
CA ALA A 51 -7.28 3.87 12.35
C ALA A 51 -7.86 3.43 10.99
N ASN A 52 -7.36 3.96 9.87
CA ASN A 52 -7.95 3.67 8.55
C ASN A 52 -7.00 2.94 7.59
N VAL A 53 -5.71 2.85 7.91
CA VAL A 53 -4.70 2.37 6.97
C VAL A 53 -4.93 0.92 6.52
N ASP A 54 -5.41 0.04 7.42
CA ASP A 54 -5.75 -1.35 7.09
C ASP A 54 -7.04 -1.48 6.26
N ALA A 55 -7.92 -0.48 6.31
CA ALA A 55 -9.10 -0.43 5.44
C ALA A 55 -8.75 0.12 4.05
N ILE A 56 -7.70 0.94 3.96
CA ILE A 56 -7.23 1.53 2.70
C ILE A 56 -6.32 0.56 1.95
N PHE A 57 -5.35 -0.05 2.63
CA PHE A 57 -4.38 -0.95 2.01
C PHE A 57 -4.65 -2.38 2.44
N VAL A 58 -5.25 -3.15 1.53
CA VAL A 58 -5.60 -4.55 1.78
C VAL A 58 -4.52 -5.44 1.19
N PHE A 59 -3.86 -6.20 2.04
CA PHE A 59 -2.86 -7.19 1.65
C PHE A 59 -3.46 -8.60 1.59
N ASP A 60 -2.79 -9.51 0.86
CA ASP A 60 -3.15 -10.93 0.85
C ASP A 60 -2.90 -11.63 2.18
N THR A 61 -1.88 -11.18 2.91
CA THR A 61 -1.49 -11.64 4.24
C THR A 61 -1.05 -10.44 5.08
N GLY A 62 -1.29 -10.51 6.39
CA GLY A 62 -0.85 -9.47 7.33
C GLY A 62 -1.65 -8.17 7.32
N ASN A 63 -1.17 -7.18 8.09
CA ASN A 63 -1.75 -5.85 8.27
C ASN A 63 -0.67 -4.79 8.58
N VAL A 64 -0.99 -3.51 8.39
CA VAL A 64 -0.07 -2.39 8.58
C VAL A 64 0.24 -2.18 10.06
N ASN A 65 1.37 -2.71 10.50
CA ASN A 65 1.74 -2.77 11.91
C ASN A 65 3.12 -2.15 12.23
N GLY A 66 3.84 -1.66 11.19
CA GLY A 66 5.15 -1.04 11.33
C GLY A 66 6.37 -1.93 11.05
N ASP A 67 6.21 -3.11 10.44
CA ASP A 67 7.33 -3.98 10.03
C ASP A 67 7.21 -4.35 8.54
N ASN A 68 8.31 -4.38 7.79
CA ASN A 68 8.34 -4.75 6.37
C ASN A 68 9.12 -6.05 6.11
N SER A 69 9.29 -6.89 7.13
CA SER A 69 10.08 -8.13 7.04
C SER A 69 9.34 -9.26 6.30
N VAL A 70 8.01 -9.26 6.33
CA VAL A 70 7.18 -10.25 5.63
C VAL A 70 6.80 -9.71 4.26
N ARG A 71 6.93 -10.58 3.26
CA ARG A 71 6.48 -10.33 1.89
C ARG A 71 4.96 -10.40 1.81
N GLN A 72 4.37 -9.43 1.12
CA GLN A 72 2.94 -9.31 0.96
C GLN A 72 2.60 -8.85 -0.45
N GLN A 73 1.45 -9.28 -0.95
CA GLN A 73 0.84 -8.76 -2.17
C GLN A 73 -0.18 -7.67 -1.80
N LEU A 74 0.04 -6.42 -2.23
CA LEU A 74 -0.98 -5.38 -2.12
C LEU A 74 -2.12 -5.69 -3.10
N ARG A 75 -3.28 -6.07 -2.56
CA ARG A 75 -4.46 -6.43 -3.34
C ARG A 75 -5.31 -5.22 -3.67
N ASP A 76 -5.58 -4.35 -2.69
CA ASP A 76 -6.43 -3.19 -2.89
C ASP A 76 -5.84 -1.92 -2.29
N ILE A 77 -5.98 -0.81 -3.02
CA ILE A 77 -6.05 0.54 -2.46
C ILE A 77 -7.51 0.98 -2.50
N ASN A 78 -8.20 0.87 -1.37
CA ASN A 78 -9.63 1.18 -1.24
C ASN A 78 -9.84 2.57 -0.61
N LEU A 79 -10.31 3.52 -1.41
CA LEU A 79 -10.55 4.90 -0.99
C LEU A 79 -12.02 5.19 -0.66
N LEU A 80 -12.92 4.21 -0.81
CA LEU A 80 -14.37 4.42 -0.64
C LEU A 80 -14.73 4.99 0.74
N GLY A 81 -14.09 4.48 1.79
CA GLY A 81 -14.33 4.93 3.17
C GLY A 81 -13.90 6.37 3.45
N LEU A 82 -13.15 7.00 2.54
CA LEU A 82 -12.69 8.38 2.67
C LEU A 82 -13.63 9.39 2.02
N GLY A 83 -14.48 8.95 1.09
CA GLY A 83 -15.43 9.79 0.36
C GLY A 83 -14.77 11.02 -0.27
N ALA A 84 -15.43 12.17 -0.16
CA ALA A 84 -14.99 13.42 -0.78
C ALA A 84 -13.59 13.91 -0.32
N ALA A 85 -13.08 13.45 0.82
CA ALA A 85 -11.73 13.81 1.26
C ALA A 85 -10.63 13.24 0.33
N ALA A 86 -10.94 12.16 -0.39
CA ALA A 86 -10.03 11.55 -1.36
C ALA A 86 -10.09 12.18 -2.75
N ASN A 87 -11.04 13.09 -3.03
CA ASN A 87 -11.16 13.71 -4.35
C ASN A 87 -9.88 14.44 -4.77
N GLY A 88 -9.49 14.20 -6.02
CA GLY A 88 -8.28 14.74 -6.63
C GLY A 88 -6.97 14.15 -6.08
N THR A 89 -7.03 13.17 -5.18
CA THR A 89 -5.81 12.57 -4.61
C THR A 89 -5.04 11.82 -5.69
N SER A 90 -3.73 12.01 -5.71
CA SER A 90 -2.82 11.28 -6.60
C SER A 90 -2.21 10.11 -5.84
N ILE A 91 -2.01 8.98 -6.52
CA ILE A 91 -1.40 7.77 -5.96
C ILE A 91 -0.10 7.53 -6.73
N THR A 92 1.01 7.38 -6.02
CA THR A 92 2.30 6.98 -6.61
C THR A 92 2.83 5.76 -5.88
N THR A 93 3.20 4.74 -6.63
CA THR A 93 3.97 3.60 -6.13
C THR A 93 5.35 3.63 -6.75
N THR A 94 6.39 3.44 -5.94
CA THR A 94 7.77 3.20 -6.39
C THR A 94 8.23 1.87 -5.85
N ALA A 95 8.80 1.03 -6.71
CA ALA A 95 9.37 -0.25 -6.33
C ALA A 95 10.89 -0.21 -6.52
N THR A 96 11.61 -0.84 -5.59
CA THR A 96 13.06 -0.97 -5.69
C THR A 96 13.47 -2.36 -5.29
N ARG A 97 14.33 -2.96 -6.11
CA ARG A 97 14.90 -4.27 -5.83
C ARG A 97 15.61 -4.28 -4.49
N SER A 98 15.20 -5.20 -3.62
CA SER A 98 15.84 -5.41 -2.33
C SER A 98 17.12 -6.22 -2.50
N ALA A 99 18.24 -5.67 -2.04
CA ALA A 99 19.50 -6.41 -2.00
C ALA A 99 19.44 -7.64 -1.08
N ALA A 100 18.59 -7.59 -0.04
CA ALA A 100 18.42 -8.67 0.93
C ALA A 100 17.36 -9.68 0.49
N ASN A 101 16.26 -9.21 -0.11
CA ASN A 101 15.07 -10.03 -0.33
C ASN A 101 14.80 -10.34 -1.81
N GLY A 102 15.49 -9.69 -2.75
CA GLY A 102 15.28 -9.90 -4.18
C GLY A 102 14.24 -8.94 -4.76
N GLY A 103 13.33 -9.48 -5.57
CA GLY A 103 12.41 -8.72 -6.41
C GLY A 103 12.96 -8.40 -7.80
N ASP A 104 12.08 -7.91 -8.68
CA ASP A 104 12.40 -7.55 -10.05
C ASP A 104 12.51 -6.02 -10.29
N GLY A 105 12.19 -5.23 -9.27
CA GLY A 105 12.18 -3.78 -9.30
C GLY A 105 10.84 -3.17 -9.71
N PHE A 106 9.76 -3.93 -9.75
CA PHE A 106 8.42 -3.49 -10.10
C PHE A 106 7.38 -3.98 -9.10
N ALA A 107 6.47 -3.09 -8.69
CA ALA A 107 5.36 -3.48 -7.83
C ALA A 107 4.28 -4.20 -8.65
N ALA A 108 3.79 -5.33 -8.14
CA ALA A 108 2.55 -5.90 -8.61
C ALA A 108 1.41 -5.36 -7.74
N LEU A 109 0.46 -4.60 -8.29
CA LEU A 109 -0.70 -4.08 -7.53
C LEU A 109 -2.00 -4.67 -8.07
N GLY A 110 -2.88 -5.14 -7.19
CA GLY A 110 -4.19 -5.64 -7.57
C GLY A 110 -5.11 -4.56 -8.13
N GLU A 111 -5.80 -3.83 -7.28
CA GLU A 111 -6.82 -2.88 -7.68
C GLU A 111 -6.76 -1.56 -6.91
N ILE A 112 -7.13 -0.47 -7.59
CA ILE A 112 -7.48 0.80 -6.96
C ILE A 112 -9.00 0.96 -7.03
N VAL A 113 -9.64 1.11 -5.87
CA VAL A 113 -11.09 1.30 -5.73
C VAL A 113 -11.38 2.71 -5.24
N ALA A 114 -11.86 3.55 -6.15
CA ALA A 114 -12.23 4.95 -5.95
C ALA A 114 -13.56 5.27 -6.66
N THR A 115 -14.53 4.36 -6.59
CA THR A 115 -15.89 4.62 -7.10
C THR A 115 -16.48 5.86 -6.42
N ASP A 116 -17.11 6.72 -7.21
CA ASP A 116 -17.64 8.02 -6.79
C ASP A 116 -16.57 9.01 -6.28
N ILE A 117 -15.31 8.78 -6.64
CA ILE A 117 -14.17 9.62 -6.27
C ILE A 117 -13.33 9.90 -7.52
N ASP A 118 -13.18 11.18 -7.86
CA ASP A 118 -12.27 11.61 -8.92
C ASP A 118 -10.82 11.50 -8.42
N LEU A 119 -9.94 10.90 -9.22
CA LEU A 119 -8.52 10.78 -8.92
C LEU A 119 -7.67 11.78 -9.70
N GLY A 120 -6.59 12.21 -9.05
CA GLY A 120 -5.51 12.94 -9.70
C GLY A 120 -4.65 12.00 -10.56
N LYS A 121 -3.33 12.08 -10.39
CA LYS A 121 -2.39 11.25 -11.13
C LYS A 121 -2.22 9.90 -10.42
N VAL A 122 -2.39 8.81 -11.15
CA VAL A 122 -2.06 7.46 -10.69
C VAL A 122 -0.82 6.99 -11.42
N LYS A 123 0.25 6.74 -10.66
CA LYS A 123 1.54 6.27 -11.16
C LYS A 123 1.94 4.99 -10.43
N ILE A 124 1.95 3.86 -11.11
CA ILE A 124 2.42 2.59 -10.53
C ILE A 124 3.70 2.20 -11.24
N ASP A 125 4.78 2.07 -10.47
CA ASP A 125 6.05 1.57 -10.96
C ASP A 125 6.01 0.04 -11.06
N GLY A 126 5.20 -0.46 -12.00
CA GLY A 126 4.93 -1.88 -12.20
C GLY A 126 3.57 -2.15 -12.83
N ASP A 127 2.95 -3.28 -12.46
CA ASP A 127 1.65 -3.71 -12.98
C ASP A 127 0.51 -3.22 -12.09
N LEU A 128 -0.57 -2.77 -12.71
CA LEU A 128 -1.84 -2.51 -12.03
C LEU A 128 -2.89 -3.46 -12.59
N GLY A 129 -3.52 -4.27 -11.75
CA GLY A 129 -4.57 -5.19 -12.19
C GLY A 129 -5.81 -4.45 -12.69
N ARG A 130 -6.35 -3.53 -11.89
CA ARG A 130 -7.56 -2.76 -12.24
C ARG A 130 -7.62 -1.39 -11.53
N ILE A 131 -8.38 -0.47 -12.10
CA ILE A 131 -8.74 0.80 -11.46
C ILE A 131 -10.21 1.12 -11.68
N LEU A 132 -10.90 1.49 -10.61
CA LEU A 132 -12.25 2.05 -10.61
C LEU A 132 -12.15 3.46 -10.05
N ALA A 133 -12.47 4.47 -10.85
CA ALA A 133 -12.35 5.88 -10.45
C ALA A 133 -13.38 6.74 -11.18
N GLY A 134 -13.70 7.88 -10.60
CA GLY A 134 -14.61 8.87 -11.13
C GLY A 134 -15.96 8.88 -10.43
N ASP A 135 -16.61 10.04 -10.48
CA ASP A 135 -17.95 10.27 -10.00
C ASP A 135 -18.96 10.54 -11.14
N ALA A 136 -20.20 10.87 -10.79
CA ALA A 136 -21.26 11.19 -11.76
C ALA A 136 -21.14 12.60 -12.37
N ASN A 137 -20.24 13.45 -11.86
CA ASN A 137 -20.06 14.82 -12.32
C ASN A 137 -19.18 14.87 -13.58
N GLN A 138 -19.83 14.93 -14.73
CA GLN A 138 -19.15 14.99 -16.02
C GLN A 138 -18.36 16.29 -16.29
N ALA A 139 -18.43 17.29 -15.40
CA ALA A 139 -17.63 18.51 -15.51
C ALA A 139 -16.19 18.34 -14.98
N THR A 140 -15.92 17.27 -14.23
CA THR A 140 -14.60 16.95 -13.68
C THR A 140 -14.04 15.68 -14.31
N THR A 141 -12.71 15.49 -14.20
CA THR A 141 -12.03 14.34 -14.80
C THR A 141 -11.90 13.24 -13.76
N GLY A 142 -12.56 12.09 -13.97
CA GLY A 142 -12.53 10.96 -13.04
C GLY A 142 -11.15 10.36 -12.78
N LEU A 143 -10.23 10.46 -13.75
CA LEU A 143 -8.83 10.07 -13.60
C LEU A 143 -7.95 10.96 -14.46
N GLN A 144 -7.17 11.85 -13.81
CA GLN A 144 -6.38 12.84 -14.54
C GLN A 144 -5.27 12.21 -15.39
N LEU A 145 -4.59 11.18 -14.87
CA LEU A 145 -3.49 10.50 -15.57
C LEU A 145 -3.31 9.09 -15.02
N LEU A 146 -3.09 8.14 -15.92
CA LEU A 146 -2.63 6.79 -15.58
C LEU A 146 -1.25 6.55 -16.21
N LYS A 147 -0.26 6.23 -15.39
CA LYS A 147 1.04 5.75 -15.84
C LYS A 147 1.38 4.46 -15.09
N VAL A 148 1.46 3.38 -15.83
CA VAL A 148 1.81 2.04 -15.34
C VAL A 148 2.81 1.41 -16.30
N HIS A 149 3.58 0.43 -15.84
CA HIS A 149 4.40 -0.37 -16.74
C HIS A 149 3.53 -1.33 -17.56
N SER A 150 2.56 -1.96 -16.90
CA SER A 150 1.52 -2.77 -17.54
C SER A 150 0.19 -2.65 -16.80
N LEU A 151 -0.89 -3.00 -17.50
CA LEU A 151 -2.23 -3.06 -16.95
C LEU A 151 -2.79 -4.48 -17.12
N GLY A 152 -3.18 -5.11 -16.01
CA GLY A 152 -3.81 -6.42 -15.99
C GLY A 152 -2.91 -7.58 -16.38
N ARG A 153 -1.57 -7.40 -16.45
CA ARG A 153 -0.65 -8.46 -16.89
C ARG A 153 -0.70 -9.67 -15.96
N PHE A 154 -0.77 -9.42 -14.65
CA PHE A 154 -0.86 -10.47 -13.64
C PHE A 154 -2.31 -10.88 -13.34
N GLY A 155 -3.29 -10.11 -13.83
CA GLY A 155 -4.71 -10.46 -13.73
C GLY A 155 -5.15 -10.72 -12.29
N THR A 156 -5.75 -11.88 -12.03
CA THR A 156 -6.25 -12.24 -10.70
C THR A 156 -5.17 -12.68 -9.72
N THR A 157 -3.91 -12.86 -10.14
CA THR A 157 -2.85 -13.33 -9.24
C THR A 157 -2.43 -12.25 -8.23
N THR A 158 -2.67 -10.97 -8.54
CA THR A 158 -2.46 -9.84 -7.62
C THR A 158 -3.69 -9.54 -6.75
N GLY A 159 -4.74 -10.36 -6.83
CA GLY A 159 -5.99 -10.18 -6.08
C GLY A 159 -7.04 -9.31 -6.77
N ALA A 160 -6.69 -8.65 -7.88
CA ALA A 160 -7.68 -7.91 -8.69
C ALA A 160 -8.78 -8.84 -9.21
N LYS A 161 -10.00 -8.31 -9.38
CA LYS A 161 -11.00 -9.02 -10.21
C LYS A 161 -10.54 -9.07 -11.67
N ASN A 162 -11.03 -10.05 -12.41
CA ASN A 162 -10.72 -10.19 -13.83
C ASN A 162 -11.18 -8.93 -14.60
N LEU A 163 -10.26 -8.33 -15.37
CA LEU A 163 -10.55 -7.12 -16.14
C LEU A 163 -11.63 -7.33 -17.21
N ASN A 164 -11.84 -8.59 -17.65
CA ASN A 164 -12.87 -8.98 -18.60
C ASN A 164 -14.20 -9.40 -17.94
N SER A 165 -14.27 -9.46 -16.61
CA SER A 165 -15.53 -9.73 -15.92
C SER A 165 -16.20 -8.41 -15.55
N VAL A 166 -17.35 -8.14 -16.19
CA VAL A 166 -18.31 -7.08 -15.79
C VAL A 166 -19.20 -7.57 -14.64
#